data_AF-A0A4V0I853-F1
#
_entry.id   AF-A0A4V0I853-F1
#
_cell.length_a   1.000
_cell.length_b   1.000
_cell.length_c   1.000
_cell.angle_alpha   90.00
_cell.angle_beta   90.00
_cell.angle_gamma   90.00
#
_symmetry.space_group_name_H-M   'P 1'
#
loop_
_entity.id
_entity.type
_entity.pdbx_description
1 polymer ?
#
loop_
_entity_poly.entity_id
_entity_poly.type
_entity_poly.pdbx_seq_one_letter_code
_entity_poly.pdbx_strand_id
1 'polypeptide(L)'
;MRIAALIFALLGIAGSGFIGAKWYRDLDAQKVQLALAKQLIEASGDPAGKAKLAELNKLEYATYALLAGAGLGALGCVLVVKRKGALAAAVFLVAFVTPVAILADWKPIIFTFGLALATLFAFFVKPAPEVVVKKRYDHIEADTDMV
;
A
#
# COMPACT_ATOMS: atom_id res chain seq x y z
N MET A 1 3.62 13.31 15.04
CA MET A 1 3.74 12.02 14.30
C MET A 1 2.72 11.85 13.17
N ARG A 2 1.41 12.10 13.38
CA ARG A 2 0.40 11.91 12.32
C ARG A 2 0.69 12.70 11.03
N ILE A 3 0.99 13.99 11.16
CA ILE A 3 1.28 14.86 10.01
C ILE A 3 2.49 14.33 9.23
N ALA A 4 3.57 13.96 9.93
CA ALA A 4 4.74 13.35 9.30
C ALA A 4 4.38 12.04 8.55
N ALA A 5 3.65 11.13 9.20
CA ALA A 5 3.18 9.89 8.57
C ALA A 5 2.35 10.15 7.30
N LEU A 6 1.47 11.15 7.32
CA LEU A 6 0.67 11.54 6.16
C LEU A 6 1.51 12.15 5.04
N ILE A 7 2.46 13.02 5.35
CA ILE A 7 3.34 13.63 4.33
C ILE A 7 4.16 12.55 3.62
N PHE A 8 4.78 11.64 4.37
CA PHE A 8 5.55 10.54 3.79
C PHE A 8 4.67 9.53 3.05
N ALA A 9 3.47 9.24 3.55
CA ALA A 9 2.53 8.38 2.87
C ALA A 9 2.09 8.99 1.52
N LEU A 10 1.77 10.28 1.48
CA LEU A 10 1.40 10.97 0.25
C LEU A 10 2.56 11.01 -0.76
N LEU A 11 3.79 11.25 -0.31
CA LEU A 11 4.98 11.16 -1.16
C LEU A 11 5.18 9.75 -1.72
N GLY A 12 5.00 8.72 -0.90
CA GLY A 12 5.09 7.32 -1.32
C GLY A 12 3.98 6.92 -2.30
N ILE A 13 2.74 7.38 -2.08
CA ILE A 13 1.61 7.17 -2.99
C ILE A 13 1.85 7.89 -4.32
N ALA A 14 2.33 9.13 -4.28
CA ALA A 14 2.65 9.88 -5.49
C ALA A 14 3.77 9.21 -6.29
N GLY A 15 4.85 8.77 -5.62
CA GLY A 15 5.96 8.07 -6.26
C GLY A 15 5.55 6.72 -6.86
N SER A 16 4.88 5.87 -6.09
CA SER A 16 4.40 4.56 -6.54
C SER A 16 3.33 4.68 -7.62
N GLY A 17 2.39 5.61 -7.47
CA GLY A 17 1.33 5.88 -8.44
C GLY A 17 1.87 6.44 -9.76
N PHE A 18 2.84 7.36 -9.72
CA PHE A 18 3.45 7.92 -10.93
C PHE A 18 4.19 6.85 -11.74
N ILE A 19 4.99 6.00 -11.09
CA ILE A 19 5.70 4.92 -11.77
C ILE A 19 4.75 3.83 -12.24
N GLY A 20 3.81 3.41 -11.40
CA GLY A 20 2.79 2.44 -11.78
C GLY A 20 2.02 2.91 -13.01
N ALA A 21 1.61 4.18 -13.06
CA ALA A 21 0.94 4.75 -14.22
C ALA A 21 1.85 4.84 -15.45
N LYS A 22 3.13 5.21 -15.29
CA LYS A 22 4.10 5.26 -16.39
C LYS A 22 4.29 3.87 -16.99
N TRP A 23 4.63 2.87 -16.17
CA TRP A 23 4.84 1.49 -16.64
C TRP A 23 3.57 0.89 -17.23
N TYR A 24 2.40 1.23 -16.67
CA TYR A 24 1.13 0.79 -17.23
C TYR A 24 0.93 1.34 -18.65
N ARG A 25 1.24 2.61 -18.90
CA ARG A 25 1.14 3.20 -20.24
C ARG A 25 2.16 2.60 -21.21
N ASP A 26 3.38 2.35 -20.75
CA ASP A 26 4.42 1.71 -21.57
C ASP A 26 4.02 0.28 -21.96
N LEU A 27 3.43 -0.48 -21.01
CA LEU A 27 2.90 -1.82 -21.25
C LEU A 27 1.68 -1.81 -22.18
N ASP A 28 0.75 -0.87 -21.99
CA ASP A 28 -0.46 -0.78 -22.82
C ASP A 28 -0.13 -0.41 -24.27
N ALA A 29 0.84 0.49 -24.48
CA ALA A 29 1.35 0.84 -25.81
C ALA A 29 1.99 -0.35 -26.54
N GLN A 30 2.60 -1.27 -25.80
CA GLN A 30 3.27 -2.46 -26.35
C GLN A 30 2.41 -3.72 -26.28
N LYS A 31 1.18 -3.65 -25.78
CA LYS A 31 0.35 -4.81 -25.45
C LYS A 31 0.09 -5.73 -26.64
N VAL A 32 -0.14 -5.16 -27.82
CA VAL A 32 -0.35 -5.91 -29.07
C VAL A 32 0.93 -6.62 -29.51
N GLN A 33 2.07 -5.94 -29.44
CA GLN A 33 3.38 -6.50 -29.79
C GLN A 33 3.79 -7.60 -28.81
N LEU A 34 3.50 -7.40 -27.52
CA LEU A 34 3.71 -8.39 -26.47
C LEU A 34 2.83 -9.63 -26.65
N ALA A 35 1.55 -9.45 -27.00
CA ALA A 35 0.65 -10.57 -27.26
C ALA A 35 1.13 -11.43 -28.45
N LEU A 36 1.54 -10.78 -29.53
CA LEU A 36 2.10 -11.47 -30.70
C LEU A 36 3.43 -12.18 -30.36
N ALA A 37 4.31 -11.52 -29.61
CA ALA A 37 5.57 -12.11 -29.16
C ALA A 37 5.34 -13.31 -28.23
N LYS A 38 4.35 -13.24 -27.33
CA LYS A 38 3.97 -14.34 -26.43
C LYS A 38 3.54 -15.57 -27.24
N GLN A 39 2.65 -15.40 -28.22
CA GLN A 39 2.19 -16.50 -29.08
C GLN A 39 3.32 -17.11 -29.90
N LEU A 40 4.21 -16.27 -30.47
CA LEU A 40 5.36 -16.75 -31.25
C LEU A 40 6.36 -17.55 -30.41
N ILE A 41 6.66 -17.09 -29.19
CA ILE A 41 7.60 -17.74 -28.28
C ILE A 41 7.03 -19.04 -27.70
N GLU A 42 5.73 -19.06 -27.39
CA GLU A 42 5.06 -20.29 -26.94
C GLU A 42 5.02 -21.34 -28.06
N ALA A 43 4.80 -20.92 -29.30
CA ALA A 43 4.79 -21.81 -30.46
C ALA A 43 6.21 -22.29 -30.86
N SER A 44 7.23 -21.44 -30.74
CA SER A 44 8.61 -21.80 -31.14
C SER A 44 9.32 -22.69 -30.11
N GLY A 45 8.86 -22.69 -28.86
CA GLY A 45 9.47 -23.47 -27.78
C GLY A 45 10.85 -22.97 -27.34
N ASP A 46 11.31 -21.83 -27.87
CA ASP A 46 12.67 -21.31 -27.64
C ASP A 46 12.89 -20.95 -26.16
N PRO A 47 13.84 -21.60 -25.47
CA PRO A 47 14.13 -21.33 -24.06
C PRO A 47 14.57 -19.88 -23.80
N ALA A 48 15.24 -19.22 -24.75
CA ALA A 48 15.65 -17.82 -24.60
C ALA A 48 14.45 -16.87 -24.65
N GLY A 49 13.47 -17.18 -25.50
CA GLY A 49 12.20 -16.46 -25.56
C GLY A 49 11.40 -16.59 -24.26
N LYS A 50 11.32 -17.80 -23.69
CA LYS A 50 10.60 -18.05 -22.43
C LYS A 50 11.15 -17.26 -21.25
N ALA A 51 12.48 -17.11 -21.17
CA ALA A 51 13.11 -16.29 -20.12
C ALA A 51 12.70 -14.81 -20.22
N LYS A 52 12.74 -14.23 -21.42
CA LYS A 52 12.30 -12.84 -21.66
C LYS A 52 10.82 -12.64 -21.36
N LEU A 53 10.00 -13.64 -21.70
CA LEU A 53 8.55 -13.62 -21.44
C LEU A 53 8.26 -13.64 -19.94
N ALA A 54 9.05 -14.39 -19.15
CA ALA A 54 8.95 -14.39 -17.69
C ALA A 54 9.32 -13.03 -17.08
N GLU A 55 10.35 -12.34 -17.59
CA GLU A 55 10.70 -10.99 -17.14
C GLU A 55 9.59 -9.97 -17.43
N LEU A 56 8.99 -10.04 -18.62
CA LEU A 56 7.88 -9.19 -19.01
C LEU A 56 6.64 -9.41 -18.13
N ASN A 57 6.32 -10.66 -17.81
CA ASN A 57 5.22 -10.98 -16.89
C ASN A 57 5.49 -10.44 -15.48
N LYS A 58 6.73 -10.52 -14.99
CA LYS A 58 7.11 -9.90 -13.70
C LYS A 58 6.90 -8.39 -13.71
N LEU A 59 7.26 -7.71 -14.80
CA LEU A 59 7.07 -6.27 -14.95
C LEU A 59 5.58 -5.89 -15.01
N GLU A 60 4.75 -6.72 -15.63
CA GLU A 60 3.30 -6.55 -15.65
C GLU A 60 2.71 -6.67 -14.23
N TYR A 61 3.01 -7.76 -13.50
CA TYR A 61 2.56 -7.93 -12.12
C TYR A 61 3.05 -6.84 -11.18
N ALA A 62 4.31 -6.40 -11.36
CA ALA A 62 4.90 -5.29 -10.64
C ALA A 62 4.13 -3.98 -10.81
N THR A 63 3.73 -3.69 -12.04
CA THR A 63 2.98 -2.48 -12.38
C THR A 63 1.62 -2.48 -11.69
N TYR A 64 0.90 -3.60 -11.74
CA TYR A 64 -0.36 -3.76 -11.01
C TYR A 64 -0.16 -3.69 -9.49
N ALA A 65 0.92 -4.26 -8.97
CA ALA A 65 1.25 -4.20 -7.55
C ALA A 65 1.58 -2.78 -7.09
N LEU A 66 2.25 -1.96 -7.90
CA LEU A 66 2.53 -0.56 -7.60
C LEU A 66 1.25 0.28 -7.60
N LEU A 67 0.35 0.07 -8.58
CA LEU A 67 -0.96 0.74 -8.62
C LEU A 67 -1.84 0.32 -7.45
N ALA A 68 -1.91 -0.98 -7.14
CA ALA A 68 -2.62 -1.48 -5.97
C ALA A 68 -2.01 -0.96 -4.67
N GLY A 69 -0.68 -0.86 -4.60
CA GLY A 69 0.06 -0.28 -3.49
C GLY A 69 -0.26 1.19 -3.26
N ALA A 70 -0.43 1.99 -4.31
CA ALA A 70 -0.89 3.37 -4.21
C ALA A 70 -2.32 3.45 -3.64
N GLY A 71 -3.21 2.57 -4.08
CA GLY A 71 -4.58 2.45 -3.53
C GLY A 71 -4.58 2.03 -2.05
N LEU A 72 -3.79 1.02 -1.69
CA LEU A 72 -3.59 0.60 -0.29
C LEU A 72 -2.98 1.72 0.56
N GLY A 73 -2.03 2.47 0.00
CA GLY A 73 -1.47 3.65 0.65
C GLY A 73 -2.55 4.70 0.96
N ALA A 74 -3.48 4.96 0.04
CA ALA A 74 -4.59 5.87 0.29
C ALA A 74 -5.49 5.37 1.44
N LEU A 75 -5.79 4.07 1.49
CA LEU A 75 -6.49 3.45 2.62
C LEU A 75 -5.72 3.58 3.93
N GLY A 76 -4.39 3.41 3.89
CA GLY A 76 -3.50 3.63 5.02
C GLY A 76 -3.58 5.06 5.55
N CYS A 77 -3.61 6.07 4.67
CA CYS A 77 -3.81 7.48 5.08
C CYS A 77 -5.11 7.67 5.85
N VAL A 78 -6.22 7.06 5.40
CA VAL A 78 -7.51 7.11 6.11
C VAL A 78 -7.40 6.49 7.51
N LEU A 79 -6.65 5.39 7.66
CA LEU A 79 -6.41 4.75 8.95
C LEU A 79 -5.56 5.62 9.89
N VAL A 80 -4.56 6.34 9.37
CA VAL A 80 -3.77 7.31 10.14
C VAL A 80 -4.67 8.44 10.67
N VAL A 81 -5.58 8.96 9.83
CA VAL A 81 -6.56 9.99 10.24
C VAL A 81 -7.47 9.47 11.35
N LYS A 82 -7.95 8.23 11.23
CA LYS A 82 -8.73 7.53 12.26
C LYS A 82 -7.92 7.13 13.51
N ARG A 83 -6.65 7.54 13.60
CA ARG A 83 -5.75 7.28 14.74
C ARG A 83 -5.48 5.79 14.97
N LYS A 84 -5.65 4.94 13.95
CA LYS A 84 -5.38 3.49 14.01
C LYS A 84 -3.95 3.18 13.52
N GLY A 85 -2.96 3.66 14.26
CA GLY A 85 -1.54 3.65 13.87
C GLY A 85 -0.98 2.27 13.48
N ALA A 86 -1.21 1.25 14.30
CA ALA A 86 -0.71 -0.11 14.05
C ALA A 86 -1.29 -0.73 12.77
N LEU A 87 -2.59 -0.56 12.52
CA LEU A 87 -3.23 -1.04 11.29
C LEU A 87 -2.74 -0.27 10.07
N ALA A 88 -2.57 1.06 10.19
CA ALA A 88 -2.02 1.87 9.11
C ALA A 88 -0.59 1.43 8.76
N ALA A 89 0.25 1.16 9.77
CA ALA A 89 1.61 0.67 9.58
C ALA A 89 1.62 -0.68 8.84
N ALA A 90 0.75 -1.62 9.22
CA ALA A 90 0.63 -2.90 8.51
C ALA A 90 0.24 -2.71 7.04
N VAL A 91 -0.73 -1.82 6.75
CA VAL A 91 -1.16 -1.54 5.38
C VAL A 91 -0.04 -0.91 4.55
N PHE A 92 0.69 0.08 5.09
CA PHE A 92 1.83 0.69 4.40
C PHE A 92 2.98 -0.30 4.17
N LEU A 93 3.23 -1.20 5.14
CA LEU A 93 4.25 -2.23 5.00
C LEU A 93 3.90 -3.22 3.90
N VAL A 94 2.65 -3.69 3.85
CA VAL A 94 2.19 -4.56 2.76
C VAL A 94 2.29 -3.85 1.41
N ALA A 95 1.87 -2.59 1.32
CA ALA A 95 1.97 -1.79 0.10
C ALA A 95 3.43 -1.59 -0.36
N PHE A 96 4.38 -1.51 0.57
CA PHE A 96 5.81 -1.41 0.28
C PHE A 96 6.43 -2.75 -0.13
N VAL A 97 6.18 -3.81 0.63
CA VAL A 97 6.81 -5.12 0.45
C VAL A 97 6.32 -5.82 -0.82
N THR A 98 5.04 -5.69 -1.16
CA THR A 98 4.44 -6.41 -2.30
C THR A 98 5.17 -6.15 -3.64
N PRO A 99 5.35 -4.90 -4.10
CA PRO A 99 6.06 -4.64 -5.35
C PRO A 99 7.54 -5.01 -5.28
N VAL A 100 8.19 -4.83 -4.12
CA VAL A 100 9.62 -5.18 -3.92
C VAL A 100 9.83 -6.69 -4.02
N ALA A 101 8.95 -7.49 -3.42
CA ALA A 101 9.02 -8.95 -3.46
C ALA A 101 8.76 -9.50 -4.88
N ILE A 102 7.91 -8.84 -5.69
CA ILE A 102 7.60 -9.30 -7.05
C ILE A 102 8.74 -9.00 -8.02
N LEU A 103 9.33 -7.81 -7.96
CA LEU A 103 10.41 -7.40 -8.88
C LEU A 103 11.77 -7.96 -8.49
N ALA A 104 12.02 -8.17 -7.19
CA ALA A 104 13.35 -8.47 -6.66
C ALA A 104 14.45 -7.48 -7.14
N ASP A 105 14.04 -6.25 -7.49
CA ASP A 105 14.91 -5.18 -7.98
C ASP A 105 14.99 -4.02 -6.99
N TRP A 106 16.03 -3.20 -7.13
CA TRP A 106 16.27 -2.01 -6.31
C TRP A 106 15.50 -0.76 -6.76
N LYS A 107 15.14 -0.68 -8.05
CA LYS A 107 14.44 0.47 -8.65
C LYS A 107 13.11 0.82 -7.93
N PRO A 108 12.23 -0.14 -7.57
CA PRO A 108 10.98 0.15 -6.88
C PRO A 108 11.20 0.73 -5.48
N ILE A 109 12.28 0.33 -4.79
CA ILE A 109 12.58 0.71 -3.40
C ILE A 109 12.75 2.23 -3.28
N ILE A 110 13.39 2.87 -4.26
CA ILE A 110 13.64 4.32 -4.24
C ILE A 110 12.32 5.11 -4.22
N PHE A 111 11.32 4.63 -4.97
CA PHE A 111 10.05 5.33 -5.12
C PHE A 111 9.02 4.92 -4.08
N THR A 112 9.12 3.71 -3.53
CA THR A 112 8.29 3.26 -2.41
C THR A 112 8.89 3.60 -1.04
N PHE A 113 10.10 4.18 -0.98
CA PHE A 113 10.75 4.56 0.28
C PHE A 113 9.88 5.48 1.16
N GLY A 114 9.07 6.34 0.55
CA GLY A 114 8.07 7.14 1.27
C GLY A 114 7.06 6.29 2.07
N LEU A 115 6.63 5.15 1.53
CA LEU A 115 5.75 4.19 2.24
C LEU A 115 6.48 3.48 3.38
N ALA A 116 7.79 3.17 3.22
CA ALA A 116 8.59 2.60 4.31
C ALA A 116 8.73 3.58 5.48
N LEU A 117 9.02 4.85 5.20
CA LEU A 117 9.02 5.90 6.24
C LEU A 117 7.63 6.10 6.84
N ALA A 118 6.58 6.12 6.02
CA ALA A 118 5.21 6.22 6.49
C ALA A 118 4.85 5.08 7.46
N THR A 119 5.33 3.86 7.21
CA THR A 119 5.18 2.71 8.10
C THR A 119 5.78 2.98 9.47
N LEU A 120 7.03 3.46 9.50
CA LEU A 120 7.73 3.79 10.74
C LEU A 120 6.98 4.87 11.53
N PHE A 121 6.58 5.96 10.87
CA PHE A 121 5.87 7.06 11.54
C PHE A 121 4.43 6.70 11.94
N ALA A 122 3.76 5.83 11.19
CA ALA A 122 2.42 5.35 11.51
C ALA A 122 2.40 4.54 12.82
N PHE A 123 3.48 3.80 13.12
CA PHE A 123 3.62 3.06 14.37
C PHE A 123 3.57 3.96 15.61
N PHE A 124 4.09 5.19 15.51
CA PHE A 124 4.08 6.17 16.61
C PHE A 124 2.79 7.01 16.68
N VAL A 125 1.76 6.68 15.91
CA VAL A 125 0.47 7.37 15.98
C VAL A 125 -0.31 6.88 17.21
N LYS A 126 -0.37 7.73 18.24
CA LYS A 126 -1.15 7.45 19.44
C LYS A 126 -2.64 7.26 19.11
N PRO A 127 -3.31 6.25 19.70
CA PRO A 127 -4.75 6.03 19.55
C PRO A 127 -5.54 7.22 20.13
N ALA A 128 -6.82 7.31 19.77
CA ALA A 128 -7.71 8.26 20.43
C ALA A 128 -7.81 7.90 21.93
N PRO A 129 -7.79 8.88 22.84
CA PRO A 129 -8.12 8.60 24.23
C PRO A 129 -9.53 8.03 24.27
N GLU A 130 -9.71 6.88 24.93
CA GLU A 130 -11.05 6.38 25.23
C GLU A 130 -11.78 7.44 26.05
N VAL A 131 -12.86 7.96 25.50
CA VAL A 131 -13.79 8.77 26.29
C VAL A 131 -14.49 7.79 27.20
N VAL A 132 -13.95 7.57 28.39
CA VAL A 132 -14.64 6.87 29.45
C VAL A 132 -15.88 7.70 29.75
N VAL A 133 -17.03 7.28 29.21
CA VAL A 133 -18.32 7.86 29.58
C VAL A 133 -18.55 7.44 31.02
N LYS A 134 -18.06 8.26 31.95
CA LYS A 134 -18.36 8.11 33.38
C LYS A 134 -19.88 8.20 33.48
N LYS A 135 -20.55 7.06 33.68
CA LYS A 135 -22.01 7.05 33.90
C LYS A 135 -22.27 7.97 35.09
N ARG A 136 -22.97 9.07 34.84
CA ARG A 136 -23.30 10.11 35.81
C ARG A 136 -24.45 9.64 36.74
N TYR A 137 -24.38 8.40 37.22
CA TYR A 137 -25.41 7.75 38.03
C TYR A 137 -24.86 7.10 39.31
N ASP A 138 -23.63 7.42 39.72
CA ASP A 138 -23.09 6.97 41.02
C ASP A 138 -23.48 7.93 42.17
N HIS A 139 -24.50 8.77 41.98
CA HIS A 139 -24.93 9.78 42.98
C HIS A 139 -26.43 9.80 43.24
N ILE A 140 -27.21 8.91 42.59
CA ILE A 140 -28.58 8.71 43.05
C ILE A 140 -28.46 7.75 44.21
N GLU A 141 -28.24 8.33 45.40
CA GLU A 141 -28.57 7.67 46.65
C GLU A 141 -29.97 7.08 46.45
N ALA A 142 -30.07 5.76 46.59
CA ALA A 142 -31.33 5.07 46.64
C ALA A 142 -32.03 5.55 47.91
N ASP A 143 -32.64 6.73 47.84
CA ASP A 143 -33.58 7.27 48.83
C ASP A 143 -34.88 6.49 48.63
N THR A 144 -34.76 5.19 48.90
CA THR A 144 -35.81 4.19 48.97
C THR A 144 -35.77 3.63 50.38
N ASP A 145 -35.90 4.50 51.37
CA ASP A 145 -36.52 4.15 52.63
C ASP A 145 -37.75 5.06 52.78
N MET A 146 -38.81 4.66 52.07
CA MET A 146 -40.16 5.10 52.40
C MET A 146 -40.50 4.54 53.79
N VAL A 147 -40.60 5.41 54.79
CA VAL A 147 -41.28 5.18 56.07
C VAL A 147 -42.22 6.35 56.33
#